data_AF-A0A5C7LBV2-F1
#
_entry.id   AF-A0A5C7LBV2-F1
#
_cell.length_a   1.000
_cell.length_b   1.000
_cell.length_c   1.000
_cell.angle_alpha   90.00
_cell.angle_beta   90.00
_cell.angle_gamma   90.00
#
_symmetry.space_group_name_H-M   'P 1'
#
loop_
_entity.id
_entity.type
_entity.pdbx_description
1 polymer ?
#
loop_
_entity_poly.entity_id
_entity_poly.type
_entity_poly.pdbx_seq_one_letter_code
_entity_poly.pdbx_strand_id
1 'polypeptide(L)'
;MKTLFSGYSLPLVAALMIISAVIGMGIGYSLTPEYEASMYEKNTMTLGRSDRLLDLRYVNAMIAHHRGAMLVAEQALSSERPEVKGLAQEILKNEPKAIDELYAWKKSWYGDARRVLDPRVPNLGAYDATFDLRFLNAVIAHHENGILMTQEVRLKSSRSEVLDNADAVEAFLKGGIATLSGWRTAWYSL
;
A
#
# COMPACT_ATOMS: atom_id res chain seq x y z
N MET A 1 21.43 -17.51 -29.68
CA MET A 1 20.09 -17.63 -29.07
C MET A 1 20.28 -17.94 -27.59
N LYS A 2 20.30 -16.90 -26.74
CA LYS A 2 20.25 -17.01 -25.28
C LYS A 2 19.15 -16.05 -24.86
N THR A 3 18.02 -16.59 -24.43
CA THR A 3 16.85 -15.84 -23.98
C THR A 3 17.22 -15.07 -22.71
N LEU A 4 17.27 -13.74 -22.86
CA LEU A 4 17.08 -12.77 -21.79
C LEU A 4 15.60 -12.84 -21.34
N PHE A 5 15.27 -12.33 -20.16
CA PHE A 5 13.99 -12.47 -19.42
C PHE A 5 13.90 -13.70 -18.51
N SER A 6 14.48 -13.58 -17.31
CA SER A 6 14.23 -14.46 -16.16
C SER A 6 14.44 -13.63 -14.88
N GLY A 7 13.61 -12.61 -14.67
CA GLY A 7 13.75 -11.71 -13.52
C GLY A 7 12.45 -11.20 -12.91
N TYR A 8 11.29 -11.59 -13.43
CA TYR A 8 10.03 -11.24 -12.80
C TYR A 8 9.55 -12.42 -11.96
N SER A 9 9.46 -12.25 -10.64
CA SER A 9 8.46 -13.00 -9.91
C SER A 9 7.11 -12.42 -10.38
N LEU A 10 6.46 -13.10 -11.34
CA LEU A 10 5.09 -12.80 -11.77
C LEU A 10 4.06 -12.54 -10.63
N PRO A 11 4.21 -13.05 -9.38
CA PRO A 11 3.21 -12.83 -8.33
C PRO A 11 2.97 -11.36 -7.96
N LEU A 12 4.01 -10.52 -7.92
CA LEU A 12 3.90 -9.17 -7.37
C LEU A 12 3.09 -8.23 -8.28
N VAL A 13 3.38 -8.27 -9.59
CA VAL A 13 2.67 -7.46 -10.59
C VAL A 13 1.21 -7.92 -10.68
N ALA A 14 0.94 -9.22 -10.60
CA ALA A 14 -0.44 -9.74 -10.70
C ALA A 14 -1.31 -9.39 -9.49
N ALA A 15 -0.74 -9.30 -8.28
CA ALA A 15 -1.49 -8.96 -7.06
C ALA A 15 -1.81 -7.45 -6.96
N LEU A 16 -0.92 -6.59 -7.44
CA LEU A 16 -1.10 -5.13 -7.45
C LEU A 16 -1.94 -4.64 -8.65
N MET A 17 -1.99 -5.37 -9.76
CA MET A 17 -2.64 -4.89 -11.01
C MET A 17 -4.18 -5.03 -11.08
N ILE A 18 -4.86 -5.44 -10.00
CA ILE A 18 -6.31 -5.74 -10.07
C ILE A 18 -7.20 -4.49 -9.83
N ILE A 19 -6.62 -3.33 -9.47
CA ILE A 19 -7.38 -2.05 -9.41
C ILE A 19 -7.30 -1.28 -10.74
N SER A 20 -6.53 -1.75 -11.72
CA SER A 20 -6.41 -1.08 -13.03
C SER A 20 -7.61 -1.33 -13.97
N ALA A 21 -8.51 -2.26 -13.63
CA ALA A 21 -9.61 -2.68 -14.51
C ALA A 21 -10.96 -1.95 -14.26
N VAL A 22 -10.98 -0.87 -13.47
CA VAL A 22 -12.17 -0.01 -13.27
C VAL A 22 -11.95 1.40 -13.85
N ILE A 23 -10.85 1.66 -14.57
CA ILE A 23 -10.59 2.97 -15.17
C ILE A 23 -11.37 3.11 -16.49
N GLY A 24 -12.64 3.50 -16.36
CA GLY A 24 -13.38 4.23 -17.38
C GLY A 24 -13.47 5.71 -16.98
N MET A 25 -12.68 6.56 -17.66
CA MET A 25 -12.70 8.04 -17.61
C MET A 25 -12.41 8.69 -16.23
N GLY A 26 -11.24 9.30 -16.06
CA GLY A 26 -11.19 10.76 -16.26
C GLY A 26 -9.77 11.28 -16.18
N ILE A 27 -9.33 11.86 -17.29
CA ILE A 27 -8.05 12.51 -17.50
C ILE A 27 -7.98 13.79 -16.64
N GLY A 28 -6.86 13.97 -15.93
CA GLY A 28 -6.33 15.29 -15.59
C GLY A 28 -6.64 15.83 -14.20
N TYR A 29 -6.05 15.24 -13.15
CA TYR A 29 -5.75 15.97 -11.91
C TYR A 29 -4.46 15.42 -11.31
N SER A 30 -3.34 15.89 -11.86
CA SER A 30 -2.07 15.92 -11.17
C SER A 30 -1.60 17.37 -11.29
N LEU A 31 -1.13 17.95 -10.18
CA LEU A 31 -0.60 19.32 -10.02
C LEU A 31 -1.59 20.32 -9.41
N THR A 32 -1.83 20.22 -8.09
CA THR A 32 -2.13 21.40 -7.26
C THR A 32 -1.08 21.50 -6.12
N PRO A 33 -0.39 22.64 -5.96
CA PRO A 33 0.59 22.85 -4.89
C PRO A 33 0.01 22.73 -3.47
N GLU A 34 -1.30 22.89 -3.32
CA GLU A 34 -1.99 22.85 -2.03
C GLU A 34 -1.99 21.45 -1.38
N TYR A 35 -1.82 20.37 -2.17
CA TYR A 35 -1.69 19.00 -1.63
C TYR A 35 -0.35 18.79 -0.91
N GLU A 36 0.74 19.43 -1.35
CA GLU A 36 2.05 19.29 -0.71
C GLU A 36 2.12 19.94 0.67
N ALA A 37 1.36 21.01 0.90
CA ALA A 37 1.47 21.83 2.11
C ALA A 37 0.73 21.27 3.33
N SER A 38 -0.28 20.40 3.15
CA SER A 38 -1.12 19.89 4.25
C SER A 38 -0.61 18.57 4.88
N MET A 39 0.47 18.00 4.35
CA MET A 39 1.05 16.71 4.78
C MET A 39 2.37 16.83 5.56
N TYR A 40 2.64 17.98 6.17
CA TYR A 40 3.88 18.27 6.88
C TYR A 40 3.78 18.10 8.40
N GLU A 41 3.38 16.90 8.83
CA GLU A 41 3.83 16.33 10.10
C GLU A 41 3.86 14.79 9.99
N LYS A 42 4.67 14.29 9.04
CA LYS A 42 4.93 12.85 8.87
C LYS A 42 5.72 12.35 10.07
N ASN A 43 5.06 11.57 10.94
CA ASN A 43 5.75 10.65 11.84
C ASN A 43 6.86 9.95 11.04
N THR A 44 8.10 10.07 11.49
CA THR A 44 9.29 9.63 10.74
C THR A 44 9.35 8.11 10.71
N MET A 45 8.57 7.49 9.81
CA MET A 45 8.72 6.10 9.42
C MET A 45 10.03 5.94 8.66
N THR A 46 11.14 5.81 9.39
CA THR A 46 12.46 5.56 8.81
C THR A 46 12.84 4.08 8.93
N LEU A 47 13.32 3.52 7.83
CA LEU A 47 13.98 2.21 7.75
C LEU A 47 15.38 2.24 8.37
N GLY A 48 15.85 3.37 8.90
CA GLY A 48 17.13 3.52 9.58
C GLY A 48 18.31 3.55 8.61
N ARG A 49 19.47 3.07 9.07
CA ARG A 49 20.73 3.11 8.30
C ARG A 49 20.66 2.16 7.10
N SER A 50 21.39 2.47 6.03
CA SER A 50 21.68 1.50 4.96
C SER A 50 22.74 0.51 5.48
N ASP A 51 22.26 -0.58 6.10
CA ASP A 51 23.08 -1.68 6.59
C ASP A 51 22.52 -3.01 6.07
N ARG A 52 23.20 -4.12 6.38
CA ARG A 52 22.82 -5.47 5.92
C ARG A 52 21.42 -5.94 6.32
N LEU A 53 20.74 -5.24 7.24
CA LEU A 53 19.40 -5.57 7.71
C LEU A 53 18.33 -4.59 7.18
N LEU A 54 18.71 -3.64 6.32
CA LEU A 54 17.79 -2.69 5.70
C LEU A 54 16.64 -3.40 4.99
N ASP A 55 16.92 -4.35 4.10
CA ASP A 55 15.86 -5.04 3.36
C ASP A 55 14.95 -5.83 4.31
N LEU A 56 15.49 -6.43 5.38
CA LEU A 56 14.67 -7.10 6.39
C LEU A 56 13.73 -6.12 7.10
N ARG A 57 14.20 -4.89 7.40
CA ARG A 57 13.36 -3.84 7.98
C ARG A 57 12.27 -3.40 7.01
N TYR A 58 12.60 -3.23 5.74
CA TYR A 58 11.62 -2.93 4.69
C TYR A 58 10.56 -4.02 4.57
N VAL A 59 10.97 -5.28 4.45
CA VAL A 59 10.06 -6.42 4.34
C VAL A 59 9.17 -6.54 5.59
N ASN A 60 9.72 -6.37 6.79
CA ASN A 60 8.93 -6.35 8.02
C ASN A 60 7.92 -5.19 8.05
N ALA A 61 8.35 -4.00 7.66
CA ALA A 61 7.50 -2.82 7.62
C ALA A 61 6.39 -2.97 6.59
N MET A 62 6.68 -3.54 5.42
CA MET A 62 5.70 -3.75 4.36
C MET A 62 4.71 -4.87 4.70
N ILE A 63 5.12 -5.94 5.39
CA ILE A 63 4.17 -6.92 5.95
C ILE A 63 3.22 -6.24 6.94
N ALA A 64 3.75 -5.43 7.87
CA ALA A 64 2.92 -4.70 8.82
C ALA A 64 1.97 -3.71 8.09
N HIS A 65 2.44 -3.05 7.04
CA HIS A 65 1.66 -2.16 6.19
C HIS A 65 0.48 -2.89 5.54
N HIS A 66 0.73 -4.00 4.81
CA HIS A 66 -0.34 -4.82 4.23
C HIS A 66 -1.33 -5.33 5.29
N ARG A 67 -0.86 -5.76 6.47
CA ARG A 67 -1.74 -6.13 7.60
C ARG A 67 -2.61 -4.97 8.06
N GLY A 68 -2.07 -3.75 8.10
CA GLY A 68 -2.83 -2.55 8.41
C GLY A 68 -3.97 -2.28 7.43
N ALA A 69 -3.73 -2.47 6.13
CA ALA A 69 -4.77 -2.34 5.11
C ALA A 69 -5.91 -3.36 5.33
N MET A 70 -5.56 -4.63 5.60
CA MET A 70 -6.55 -5.66 5.90
C MET A 70 -7.41 -5.31 7.12
N LEU A 71 -6.80 -4.85 8.22
CA LEU A 71 -7.55 -4.51 9.44
C LEU A 71 -8.50 -3.32 9.25
N VAL A 72 -8.16 -2.37 8.38
CA VAL A 72 -9.07 -1.26 8.00
C VAL A 72 -10.16 -1.77 7.05
N ALA A 73 -9.82 -2.65 6.10
CA ALA A 73 -10.77 -3.24 5.16
C ALA A 73 -11.80 -4.15 5.85
N GLU A 74 -11.42 -4.92 6.86
CA GLU A 74 -12.36 -5.73 7.67
C GLU A 74 -13.46 -4.86 8.27
N GLN A 75 -13.11 -3.69 8.80
CA GLN A 75 -14.08 -2.73 9.34
C GLN A 75 -15.00 -2.20 8.23
N ALA A 76 -14.46 -1.90 7.05
CA ALA A 76 -15.19 -1.31 5.93
C ALA A 76 -16.21 -2.25 5.26
N LEU A 77 -16.23 -3.54 5.60
CA LEU A 77 -17.27 -4.48 5.13
C LEU A 77 -18.68 -4.09 5.59
N SER A 78 -18.82 -3.27 6.64
CA SER A 78 -20.10 -2.73 7.09
C SER A 78 -20.61 -1.56 6.24
N SER A 79 -19.81 -1.04 5.30
CA SER A 79 -20.25 0.04 4.43
C SER A 79 -21.46 -0.36 3.56
N GLU A 80 -22.36 0.59 3.35
CA GLU A 80 -23.46 0.49 2.39
C GLU A 80 -23.07 0.98 1.00
N ARG A 81 -21.94 1.69 0.85
CA ARG A 81 -21.42 2.09 -0.47
C ARG A 81 -20.79 0.89 -1.18
N PRO A 82 -21.31 0.48 -2.35
CA PRO A 82 -20.77 -0.67 -3.09
C PRO A 82 -19.29 -0.52 -3.43
N GLU A 83 -18.82 0.70 -3.71
CA GLU A 83 -17.44 1.02 -4.04
C GLU A 83 -16.50 0.74 -2.87
N VAL A 84 -16.87 1.17 -1.65
CA VAL A 84 -16.07 0.95 -0.42
C VAL A 84 -16.05 -0.53 -0.07
N LYS A 85 -17.22 -1.18 -0.09
CA LYS A 85 -17.32 -2.62 0.19
C LYS A 85 -16.54 -3.46 -0.83
N GLY A 86 -16.61 -3.12 -2.12
CA GLY A 86 -15.87 -3.79 -3.18
C GLY A 86 -14.35 -3.63 -3.01
N LEU A 87 -13.88 -2.41 -2.70
CA LEU A 87 -12.48 -2.18 -2.40
C LEU A 87 -12.01 -2.98 -1.18
N ALA A 88 -12.79 -2.98 -0.09
CA ALA A 88 -12.47 -3.75 1.11
C ALA A 88 -12.33 -5.26 0.81
N GLN A 89 -13.21 -5.82 -0.02
CA GLN A 89 -13.13 -7.22 -0.43
C GLN A 89 -11.88 -7.51 -1.27
N GLU A 90 -11.52 -6.64 -2.21
CA GLU A 90 -10.30 -6.83 -3.01
C GLU A 90 -9.03 -6.71 -2.17
N ILE A 91 -8.99 -5.81 -1.19
CA ILE A 91 -7.88 -5.74 -0.21
C ILE A 91 -7.77 -7.09 0.52
N LEU A 92 -8.85 -7.57 1.14
CA LEU A 92 -8.81 -8.82 1.92
C LEU A 92 -8.45 -10.06 1.09
N LYS A 93 -8.70 -10.02 -0.21
CA LYS A 93 -8.39 -11.11 -1.15
C LYS A 93 -6.93 -11.09 -1.63
N ASN A 94 -6.33 -9.91 -1.79
CA ASN A 94 -5.02 -9.76 -2.45
C ASN A 94 -3.87 -9.52 -1.46
N GLU A 95 -4.10 -8.80 -0.36
CA GLU A 95 -3.05 -8.53 0.63
C GLU A 95 -2.41 -9.79 1.25
N PRO A 96 -3.16 -10.89 1.52
CA PRO A 96 -2.53 -12.13 2.02
C PRO A 96 -1.46 -12.69 1.08
N LYS A 97 -1.65 -12.57 -0.23
CA LYS A 97 -0.69 -13.09 -1.23
C LYS A 97 0.61 -12.30 -1.21
N ALA A 98 0.52 -10.98 -1.07
CA ALA A 98 1.70 -10.11 -0.93
C ALA A 98 2.44 -10.41 0.38
N ILE A 99 1.70 -10.62 1.49
CA ILE A 99 2.29 -11.00 2.78
C ILE A 99 3.04 -12.34 2.68
N ASP A 100 2.46 -13.34 2.01
CA ASP A 100 3.10 -14.66 1.84
C ASP A 100 4.42 -14.56 1.06
N GLU A 101 4.46 -13.76 0.00
CA GLU A 101 5.70 -13.50 -0.76
C GLU A 101 6.77 -12.83 0.11
N LEU A 102 6.39 -11.80 0.87
CA LEU A 102 7.30 -11.12 1.78
C LEU A 102 7.83 -12.04 2.90
N TYR A 103 7.00 -12.94 3.44
CA TYR A 103 7.48 -13.98 4.37
C TYR A 103 8.43 -14.97 3.71
N ALA A 104 8.20 -15.34 2.45
CA ALA A 104 9.12 -16.19 1.70
C ALA A 104 10.50 -15.52 1.56
N TRP A 105 10.53 -14.20 1.32
CA TRP A 105 11.77 -13.41 1.29
C TRP A 105 12.45 -13.36 2.66
N LYS A 106 11.72 -13.07 3.75
CA LYS A 106 12.29 -13.10 5.11
C LYS A 106 12.97 -14.44 5.42
N LYS A 107 12.28 -15.54 5.12
CA LYS A 107 12.78 -16.89 5.40
C LYS A 107 13.98 -17.22 4.52
N SER A 108 13.89 -16.93 3.21
CA SER A 108 14.94 -17.25 2.24
C SER A 108 16.22 -16.45 2.49
N TRP A 109 16.10 -15.14 2.71
CA TRP A 109 17.26 -14.24 2.77
C TRP A 109 17.88 -14.15 4.17
N TYR A 110 17.08 -14.36 5.23
CA TYR A 110 17.52 -14.13 6.61
C TYR A 110 17.29 -15.31 7.55
N GLY A 111 16.66 -16.39 7.10
CA GLY A 111 16.23 -17.48 7.98
C GLY A 111 15.17 -17.05 8.99
N ASP A 112 14.53 -15.88 8.78
CA ASP A 112 13.60 -15.30 9.74
C ASP A 112 12.15 -15.72 9.43
N ALA A 113 11.63 -16.66 10.22
CA ALA A 113 10.24 -17.11 10.16
C ALA A 113 9.35 -16.46 11.24
N ARG A 114 9.85 -15.46 11.98
CA ARG A 114 9.08 -14.83 13.05
C ARG A 114 7.93 -14.03 12.47
N ARG A 115 6.76 -14.19 13.08
CA ARG A 115 5.56 -13.41 12.76
C ARG A 115 5.80 -11.92 13.03
N VAL A 116 5.47 -11.10 12.05
CA VAL A 116 5.36 -9.64 12.19
C VAL A 116 4.06 -9.34 12.92
N LEU A 117 4.13 -8.48 13.93
CA LEU A 117 2.99 -8.08 14.73
C LEU A 117 2.07 -7.15 13.93
N ASP A 118 0.77 -7.26 14.21
CA ASP A 118 -0.23 -6.40 13.60
C ASP A 118 -0.04 -4.95 14.04
N PRO A 119 -0.14 -3.97 13.13
CA PRO A 119 -0.03 -2.58 13.49
C PRO A 119 -1.30 -2.14 14.24
N ARG A 120 -1.18 -1.00 14.95
CA ARG A 120 -2.37 -0.27 15.37
C ARG A 120 -2.95 0.44 14.16
N VAL A 121 -4.25 0.30 13.94
CA VAL A 121 -4.98 0.98 12.86
C VAL A 121 -6.05 1.90 13.45
N PRO A 122 -6.49 2.93 12.71
CA PRO A 122 -7.65 3.72 13.09
C PRO A 122 -8.88 2.83 13.30
N ASN A 123 -9.66 3.15 14.32
CA ASN A 123 -10.99 2.59 14.50
C ASN A 123 -11.98 3.45 13.71
N LEU A 124 -12.65 2.85 12.72
CA LEU A 124 -13.64 3.53 11.88
C LEU A 124 -14.95 3.84 12.63
N GLY A 125 -15.17 3.26 13.82
CA GLY A 125 -16.36 3.48 14.64
C GLY A 125 -17.61 2.84 14.05
N ALA A 126 -18.77 3.21 14.58
CA ALA A 126 -20.06 2.76 14.04
C ALA A 126 -20.30 3.37 12.65
N TYR A 127 -21.14 2.70 11.85
CA TYR A 127 -21.55 3.23 10.56
C TYR A 127 -22.41 4.49 10.76
N ASP A 128 -21.97 5.58 10.15
CA ASP A 128 -22.62 6.90 10.11
C ASP A 128 -22.26 7.61 8.79
N ALA A 129 -22.78 8.82 8.56
CA ALA A 129 -22.58 9.57 7.32
C ALA A 129 -21.10 9.83 6.96
N THR A 130 -20.19 9.80 7.93
CA THR A 130 -18.76 10.04 7.77
C THR A 130 -17.92 8.76 7.87
N PHE A 131 -18.53 7.59 8.00
CA PHE A 131 -17.84 6.30 8.07
C PHE A 131 -16.93 6.07 6.85
N ASP A 132 -17.47 6.23 5.65
CA ASP A 132 -16.69 6.05 4.43
C ASP A 132 -15.60 7.12 4.28
N LEU A 133 -15.84 8.37 4.71
CA LEU A 133 -14.80 9.40 4.76
C LEU A 133 -13.63 8.99 5.68
N ARG A 134 -13.92 8.42 6.85
CA ARG A 134 -12.88 7.91 7.76
C ARG A 134 -12.09 6.77 7.11
N PHE A 135 -12.76 5.88 6.39
CA PHE A 135 -12.11 4.82 5.62
C PHE A 135 -11.20 5.41 4.53
N LEU A 136 -11.70 6.30 3.68
CA LEU A 136 -10.91 6.93 2.61
C LEU A 136 -9.68 7.64 3.17
N ASN A 137 -9.84 8.43 4.23
CA ASN A 137 -8.74 9.13 4.87
C ASN A 137 -7.70 8.16 5.46
N ALA A 138 -8.15 7.07 6.08
CA ALA A 138 -7.25 6.05 6.62
C ALA A 138 -6.44 5.36 5.51
N VAL A 139 -7.07 4.99 4.39
CA VAL A 139 -6.39 4.31 3.28
C VAL A 139 -5.46 5.26 2.51
N ILE A 140 -5.84 6.53 2.31
CA ILE A 140 -4.97 7.54 1.71
C ILE A 140 -3.70 7.73 2.55
N ALA A 141 -3.84 7.99 3.85
CA ALA A 141 -2.69 8.16 4.75
C ALA A 141 -1.82 6.89 4.81
N HIS A 142 -2.45 5.72 4.77
CA HIS A 142 -1.75 4.44 4.68
C HIS A 142 -0.94 4.31 3.38
N HIS A 143 -1.50 4.67 2.23
CA HIS A 143 -0.78 4.66 0.95
C HIS A 143 0.39 5.63 0.93
N GLU A 144 0.22 6.84 1.47
CA GLU A 144 1.31 7.82 1.57
C GLU A 144 2.48 7.29 2.41
N ASN A 145 2.19 6.61 3.52
CA ASN A 145 3.22 5.95 4.32
C ASN A 145 3.94 4.84 3.53
N GLY A 146 3.20 4.09 2.71
CA GLY A 146 3.77 3.09 1.81
C GLY A 146 4.74 3.70 0.81
N ILE A 147 4.36 4.81 0.17
CA ILE A 147 5.19 5.55 -0.80
C ILE A 147 6.47 6.08 -0.15
N LEU A 148 6.40 6.59 1.10
CA LEU A 148 7.61 7.02 1.80
C LEU A 148 8.57 5.86 2.05
N MET A 149 8.06 4.70 2.45
CA MET A 149 8.89 3.51 2.68
C MET A 149 9.52 3.02 1.38
N THR A 150 8.79 3.03 0.25
CA THR A 150 9.35 2.65 -1.05
C THR A 150 10.42 3.65 -1.50
N GLN A 151 10.19 4.94 -1.35
CA GLN A 151 11.18 5.97 -1.67
C GLN A 151 12.46 5.82 -0.84
N GLU A 152 12.33 5.59 0.48
CA GLU A 152 13.48 5.41 1.35
C GLU A 152 14.28 4.14 1.00
N VAL A 153 13.60 3.00 0.78
CA VAL A 153 14.32 1.75 0.48
C VAL A 153 15.04 1.82 -0.87
N ARG A 154 14.46 2.50 -1.87
CA ARG A 154 15.07 2.68 -3.20
C ARG A 154 16.39 3.46 -3.14
N LEU A 155 16.52 4.38 -2.19
CA LEU A 155 17.76 5.14 -1.98
C LEU A 155 18.84 4.35 -1.25
N LYS A 156 18.47 3.27 -0.55
CA LYS A 156 19.33 2.62 0.44
C LYS A 156 19.64 1.16 0.14
N SER A 157 18.78 0.45 -0.59
CA SER A 157 18.96 -0.96 -0.95
C SER A 157 19.73 -1.10 -2.26
N SER A 158 20.46 -2.21 -2.39
CA SER A 158 21.09 -2.65 -3.63
C SER A 158 20.51 -3.97 -4.15
N ARG A 159 19.48 -4.52 -3.49
CA ARG A 159 18.86 -5.80 -3.88
C ARG A 159 17.80 -5.55 -4.94
N SER A 160 17.97 -6.13 -6.12
CA SER A 160 17.06 -6.00 -7.27
C SER A 160 15.61 -6.29 -6.90
N GLU A 161 15.33 -7.38 -6.20
CA GLU A 161 13.99 -7.81 -5.84
C GLU A 161 13.27 -6.78 -4.95
N VAL A 162 14.02 -6.07 -4.10
CA VAL A 162 13.48 -5.00 -3.26
C VAL A 162 13.24 -3.72 -4.06
N LEU A 163 14.13 -3.38 -4.99
CA LEU A 163 13.98 -2.21 -5.85
C LEU A 163 12.78 -2.38 -6.79
N ASP A 164 12.66 -3.53 -7.44
CA ASP A 164 11.54 -3.88 -8.32
C ASP A 164 10.21 -3.86 -7.56
N ASN A 165 10.20 -4.40 -6.33
CA ASN A 165 9.04 -4.35 -5.45
C ASN A 165 8.65 -2.93 -5.09
N ALA A 166 9.63 -2.12 -4.68
CA ALA A 166 9.39 -0.74 -4.29
C ALA A 166 8.84 0.10 -5.44
N ASP A 167 9.34 -0.10 -6.67
CA ASP A 167 8.81 0.56 -7.87
C ASP A 167 7.36 0.15 -8.16
N ALA A 168 7.05 -1.15 -8.12
CA ALA A 168 5.70 -1.65 -8.37
C ALA A 168 4.69 -1.20 -7.31
N VAL A 169 5.08 -1.25 -6.03
CA VAL A 169 4.26 -0.78 -4.90
C VAL A 169 4.04 0.73 -5.00
N GLU A 170 5.07 1.52 -5.27
CA GLU A 170 4.93 2.98 -5.37
C GLU A 170 3.95 3.37 -6.50
N ALA A 171 4.03 2.71 -7.66
CA ALA A 171 3.12 2.95 -8.77
C ALA A 171 1.66 2.59 -8.40
N PHE A 172 1.45 1.44 -7.77
CA PHE A 172 0.14 1.00 -7.31
C PHE A 172 -0.48 1.97 -6.31
N LEU A 173 0.27 2.36 -5.27
CA LEU A 173 -0.22 3.24 -4.22
C LEU A 173 -0.57 4.63 -4.76
N LYS A 174 0.20 5.17 -5.71
CA LYS A 174 -0.14 6.44 -6.37
C LYS A 174 -1.45 6.37 -7.16
N GLY A 175 -1.68 5.27 -7.89
CA GLY A 175 -2.95 5.04 -8.59
C GLY A 175 -4.14 4.90 -7.63
N GLY A 176 -3.92 4.20 -6.50
CA GLY A 176 -4.90 4.07 -5.42
C GLY A 176 -5.28 5.43 -4.81
N ILE A 177 -4.29 6.28 -4.47
CA ILE A 177 -4.54 7.63 -3.96
C ILE A 177 -5.37 8.46 -4.94
N ALA A 178 -5.06 8.42 -6.23
CA ALA A 178 -5.85 9.16 -7.23
C ALA A 178 -7.33 8.73 -7.23
N THR A 179 -7.59 7.42 -7.14
CA THR A 179 -8.95 6.87 -7.06
C THR A 179 -9.67 7.29 -5.78
N LEU A 180 -9.00 7.10 -4.62
CA LEU A 180 -9.55 7.40 -3.30
C LEU A 180 -9.82 8.90 -3.11
N SER A 181 -8.92 9.76 -3.58
CA SER A 181 -9.11 11.20 -3.59
C SER A 181 -10.28 11.60 -4.49
N GLY A 182 -10.42 10.96 -5.67
CA GLY A 182 -11.58 11.16 -6.54
C GLY A 182 -12.91 10.83 -5.84
N TRP A 183 -12.98 9.71 -5.11
CA TRP A 183 -14.15 9.37 -4.30
C TRP A 183 -14.39 10.36 -3.16
N ARG A 184 -13.32 10.78 -2.47
CA ARG A 184 -13.40 11.77 -1.38
C ARG A 184 -13.99 13.08 -1.89
N THR A 185 -13.51 13.60 -3.02
CA THR A 185 -14.05 14.83 -3.62
C THR A 185 -15.47 14.63 -4.11
N ALA A 186 -15.77 13.53 -4.81
CA ALA A 186 -17.10 13.28 -5.37
C ALA A 186 -18.19 13.10 -4.29
N TRP A 187 -17.87 12.47 -3.17
CA TRP A 187 -18.85 12.13 -2.14
C TRP A 187 -18.95 13.18 -1.02
N TYR A 188 -17.88 13.93 -0.77
CA TYR A 188 -17.78 14.84 0.37
C TYR A 188 -17.42 16.28 0.01
N SER A 189 -17.16 16.59 -1.27
CA SER A 189 -16.73 17.91 -1.73
C SER A 189 -15.44 18.41 -1.07
N LEU A 190 -14.51 17.48 -0.81
CA LEU A 190 -13.22 17.70 -0.14
C LEU A 190 -12.01 17.38 -1.02
#